data_AF-A0A0F9LAT5-F1
#
_entry.id   AF-A0A0F9LAT5-F1
#
_cell.length_a   1.000
_cell.length_b   1.000
_cell.length_c   1.000
_cell.angle_alpha   90.00
_cell.angle_beta   90.00
_cell.angle_gamma   90.00
#
_symmetry.space_group_name_H-M   'P 1'
#
loop_
_entity.id
_entity.type
_entity.pdbx_description
1 polymer ?
#
loop_
_entity_poly.entity_id
_entity_poly.type
_entity_poly.pdbx_seq_one_letter_code
_entity_poly.pdbx_strand_id
1 'polypeptide(L)' 'LWFSSLVSKKDNLQPLYRILKKAKVADYKVVEMAQGQKTSRFIAWTYIKKGQRSLYMKGAGK' A
#
# COMPACT_ATOMS: atom_id res chain seq x y z
N LEU A 1 -3.15 -7.38 7.74
CA LEU A 1 -1.85 -7.40 7.08
C LEU A 1 -1.77 -6.28 6.04
N TRP A 2 -0.70 -5.49 6.07
CA TRP A 2 -0.41 -4.44 5.09
C TRP A 2 0.98 -4.70 4.51
N PHE A 3 1.14 -4.44 3.22
CA PHE A 3 2.41 -4.46 2.50
C PHE A 3 2.78 -3.03 2.12
N SER A 4 4.07 -2.70 2.08
CA SER A 4 4.52 -1.37 1.69
C SER A 4 5.81 -1.40 0.90
N SER A 5 6.01 -0.39 0.05
CA SER A 5 7.25 -0.19 -0.69
C SER A 5 7.54 1.30 -0.87
N LEU A 6 8.82 1.67 -0.84
CA LEU A 6 9.29 3.02 -1.14
C LEU A 6 9.36 3.24 -2.64
N VAL A 7 8.89 4.41 -3.09
CA VAL A 7 8.85 4.81 -4.49
C VAL A 7 9.62 6.12 -4.63
N SER A 8 10.76 6.05 -5.33
CA SER A 8 11.66 7.20 -5.52
C SER A 8 11.20 8.16 -6.62
N LYS A 9 10.60 7.64 -7.70
CA LYS A 9 10.13 8.42 -8.86
C LYS A 9 8.61 8.45 -8.93
N LYS A 10 8.02 9.64 -9.05
CA LYS A 10 6.57 9.84 -9.15
C LYS A 10 5.96 9.12 -10.37
N ASP A 11 6.69 9.03 -11.46
CA ASP A 11 6.22 8.41 -12.71
C ASP A 11 5.94 6.91 -12.55
N ASN A 12 6.55 6.26 -11.56
CA ASN A 12 6.30 4.86 -11.24
C ASN A 12 4.92 4.64 -10.58
N LEU A 13 4.25 5.70 -10.10
CA LEU A 13 2.93 5.56 -9.46
C LEU A 13 1.87 5.07 -10.42
N GLN A 14 1.86 5.58 -11.66
CA GLN A 14 0.84 5.22 -12.63
C GLN A 14 0.86 3.74 -13.06
N PRO A 15 2.03 3.13 -13.39
CA PRO A 15 2.09 1.69 -13.60
C PRO A 15 1.79 0.90 -12.32
N LEU A 16 2.21 1.37 -11.14
CA LEU A 16 1.87 0.72 -9.86
C LEU A 16 0.36 0.64 -9.62
N TYR A 17 -0.40 1.71 -9.88
CA TYR A 17 -1.86 1.69 -9.75
C TYR A 17 -2.51 0.65 -10.67
N ARG A 18 -2.01 0.51 -11.90
CA ARG A 18 -2.50 -0.52 -12.84
C ARG A 18 -2.23 -1.93 -12.30
N ILE A 19 -1.04 -2.15 -11.75
CA ILE A 19 -0.66 -3.45 -11.17
C ILE A 19 -1.51 -3.75 -9.94
N LEU A 20 -1.69 -2.80 -9.03
CA LEU A 20 -2.53 -2.97 -7.83
C LEU A 20 -3.99 -3.28 -8.19
N LYS A 21 -4.52 -2.61 -9.21
CA LYS A 21 -5.86 -2.90 -9.75
C LYS A 21 -5.94 -4.33 -10.31
N LYS A 22 -4.94 -4.76 -11.09
CA LYS A 22 -4.86 -6.14 -11.62
C LYS A 22 -4.72 -7.19 -10.50
N ALA A 23 -3.96 -6.87 -9.45
CA ALA A 23 -3.78 -7.71 -8.28
C ALA A 23 -5.03 -7.78 -7.38
N LYS A 24 -6.07 -6.99 -7.66
CA LYS A 24 -7.33 -6.94 -6.89
C LYS A 24 -7.10 -6.67 -5.40
N VAL A 25 -6.18 -5.73 -5.10
CA VAL A 25 -5.99 -5.27 -3.72
C VAL A 25 -7.30 -4.71 -3.18
N ALA A 26 -7.56 -4.92 -1.88
CA ALA A 26 -8.77 -4.43 -1.23
C ALA A 26 -8.71 -2.92 -0.95
N ASP A 27 -7.52 -2.42 -0.61
CA ASP A 27 -7.28 -1.00 -0.36
C ASP A 27 -5.79 -0.68 -0.61
N TYR A 28 -5.48 0.55 -1.03
CA TYR A 28 -4.13 1.05 -1.15
C TYR A 28 -4.05 2.55 -0.86
N LYS A 29 -2.91 3.00 -0.36
CA LYS A 29 -2.61 4.39 -0.01
C LYS A 29 -1.23 4.76 -0.52
N VAL A 30 -1.11 5.98 -1.02
CA VAL A 30 0.19 6.60 -1.32
C VAL A 30 0.39 7.73 -0.33
N VAL A 31 1.53 7.71 0.34
CA VAL A 31 1.92 8.76 1.27
C VAL A 31 3.13 9.46 0.68
N GLU A 32 2.99 10.77 0.48
CA GLU A 32 4.08 11.62 0.06
C GLU A 32 4.85 12.08 1.30
N MET A 33 6.17 11.96 1.25
CA MET A 33 7.07 12.35 2.33
C MET A 33 8.04 13.39 1.78
N ALA A 34 7.93 14.62 2.27
CA ALA A 34 8.87 15.67 1.96
C ALA A 34 9.85 15.82 3.13
N GLN A 35 11.15 15.68 2.85
CA GLN A 35 12.21 15.99 3.80
C GLN A 35 13.21 16.94 3.14
N GLY A 36 13.16 18.22 3.52
CA GLY A 36 13.92 19.27 2.87
C GLY A 36 13.59 19.34 1.37
N GLN A 37 14.62 19.30 0.51
CA GLN A 37 14.46 19.31 -0.95
C GLN A 37 14.18 17.93 -1.56
N LYS A 38 14.17 16.86 -0.76
CA LYS A 38 13.96 15.50 -1.26
C LYS A 38 12.52 15.08 -1.02
N THR A 39 11.77 14.89 -2.10
CA THR A 39 10.45 14.25 -2.05
C THR A 39 10.61 12.75 -2.26
N SER A 40 10.23 11.97 -1.26
CA SER A 40 10.06 10.52 -1.38
C SER A 40 8.59 10.16 -1.22
N ARG A 41 8.23 8.94 -1.60
CA ARG A 41 6.87 8.43 -1.47
C ARG A 41 6.94 6.99 -0.98
N PHE A 42 5.94 6.54 -0.26
CA PHE A 42 5.72 5.11 -0.13
C PHE A 42 4.29 4.78 -0.49
N ILE A 43 4.12 3.57 -1.03
CA ILE A 43 2.81 2.99 -1.29
C ILE A 43 2.59 1.86 -0.31
N ALA A 44 1.40 1.81 0.28
CA ALA A 44 0.97 0.73 1.16
C ALA A 44 -0.34 0.15 0.66
N TRP A 45 -0.48 -1.18 0.66
CA TRP A 45 -1.69 -1.86 0.20
C TRP A 45 -2.03 -3.06 1.06
N THR A 46 -3.28 -3.50 0.96
CA THR A 46 -3.78 -4.69 1.66
C THR A 46 -4.75 -5.45 0.77
N TYR A 47 -4.82 -6.76 0.98
CA TYR A 47 -5.83 -7.63 0.37
C TYR A 47 -7.05 -7.83 1.30
N ILE A 48 -7.02 -7.26 2.51
CA ILE A 48 -8.06 -7.46 3.51
C ILE A 48 -8.99 -6.24 3.50
N LYS A 49 -10.28 -6.47 3.21
CA LYS A 49 -11.31 -5.43 3.28
C LYS A 49 -11.50 -4.96 4.73
N LYS A 50 -11.86 -3.68 4.92
CA LYS A 50 -12.00 -3.08 6.27
C LYS A 50 -12.85 -3.92 7.24
N GLY A 51 -13.95 -4.52 6.78
CA GLY A 51 -14.84 -5.36 7.61
C GLY A 51 -14.30 -6.75 7.97
N GLN A 52 -13.24 -7.23 7.31
CA GLN A 52 -12.66 -8.56 7.53
C GLN A 52 -11.35 -8.51 8.35
N ARG A 53 -10.93 -7.32 8.80
CA ARG A 53 -9.65 -7.14 9.49
C ARG A 53 -9.58 -7.90 10.81
N SER A 54 -10.69 -7.98 11.55
CA SER A 54 -10.78 -8.70 12.83
C SER A 54 -10.59 -10.21 12.66
N LEU A 55 -11.12 -10.79 11.58
CA LEU A 55 -11.03 -12.23 11.29
C LEU A 55 -9.57 -12.66 11.03
N TYR A 56 -8.84 -11.86 10.25
CA TYR A 56 -7.41 -12.10 9.98
C TYR A 56 -6.51 -11.88 11.19
N MET A 57 -6.85 -10.96 12.10
CA MET A 57 -6.06 -10.71 13.31
C MET A 57 -6.24 -11.81 14.37
N LYS A 58 -7.39 -12.50 14.41
CA LYS A 58 -7.63 -13.64 15.33
C LYS A 58 -6.84 -14.90 14.98
N GLY A 59 -6.47 -15.11 13.72
CA GLY A 59 -5.74 -16.31 13.27
C GLY A 59 -4.21 -16.22 13.35
N ALA A 60 -3.65 -15.02 13.54
CA ALA A 60 -2.20 -14.80 13.51
C ALA A 60 -1.51 -14.98 14.88
N GLY A 61 -2.24 -15.44 15.90
CA GLY A 61 -1.77 -15.62 17.28
C GLY A 61 -1.85 -17.06 17.79
N LYS A 62 -1.82 -18.06 16.90
CA LYS A 62 -1.62 -19.47 17.25
C LYS A 62 -0.34 -19.99 16.63
#